data_AF-A0A533WFF1-F1
#
_entry.id   AF-A0A533WFF1-F1
#
_cell.length_a   1.000
_cell.length_b   1.000
_cell.length_c   1.000
_cell.angle_alpha   90.00
_cell.angle_beta   90.00
_cell.angle_gamma   90.00
#
_symmetry.space_group_name_H-M   'P 1'
#
loop_
_entity.id
_entity.type
_entity.pdbx_description
1 polymer ?
#
loop_
_entity_poly.entity_id
_entity_poly.type
_entity_poly.pdbx_seq_one_letter_code
_entity_poly.pdbx_strand_id
1 'polypeptide(L)'
;MAKKKQLTIEDVLGDEIRREMNLDTKTFVVLDDWDSVMHSVYQLPIGYGGYTAKVSDLKTVREMVDTLSSTDFDNVKRSESRKKQLRQFTQTMSMYYNLVFTKKGKKVGYGALIHFPRLKPEPERSGGIVLAARIIAEDGKHSVRFERAKFDDFLLEVKPYINLLGDLYRQTRKP
;
A
#
# COMPACT_ATOMS: atom_id res chain seq x y z
N MET A 1 -31.49 -8.00 -10.92
CA MET A 1 -30.12 -8.48 -10.63
C MET A 1 -29.21 -7.27 -10.47
N ALA A 2 -28.65 -7.04 -9.29
CA ALA A 2 -27.70 -5.93 -9.10
C ALA A 2 -26.48 -6.17 -10.01
N LYS A 3 -26.10 -5.17 -10.81
CA LYS A 3 -24.85 -5.20 -11.59
C LYS A 3 -23.71 -5.52 -10.60
N LYS A 4 -23.02 -6.65 -10.78
CA LYS A 4 -21.79 -6.95 -10.04
C LYS A 4 -20.83 -5.78 -10.28
N LYS A 5 -20.58 -4.96 -9.26
CA LYS A 5 -19.61 -3.86 -9.36
C LYS A 5 -18.27 -4.49 -9.75
N GLN A 6 -17.69 -4.02 -10.85
CA GLN A 6 -16.36 -4.46 -11.25
C GLN A 6 -15.37 -3.90 -10.23
N LEU A 7 -14.73 -4.79 -9.49
CA LEU A 7 -13.73 -4.46 -8.47
C LEU A 7 -12.50 -3.83 -9.12
N THR A 8 -12.01 -2.74 -8.53
CA THR A 8 -10.77 -2.07 -8.94
C THR A 8 -9.64 -2.38 -7.96
N ILE A 9 -8.39 -2.16 -8.40
CA ILE A 9 -7.23 -2.36 -7.54
C ILE A 9 -7.22 -1.36 -6.36
N GLU A 10 -7.75 -0.16 -6.56
CA GLU A 10 -7.98 0.85 -5.53
C GLU A 10 -8.98 0.38 -4.48
N ASP A 11 -10.06 -0.29 -4.88
CA ASP A 11 -11.02 -0.87 -3.93
C ASP A 11 -10.33 -1.91 -3.03
N VAL A 12 -9.44 -2.75 -3.60
CA VAL A 12 -8.68 -3.76 -2.83
C VAL A 12 -7.70 -3.12 -1.85
N LEU A 13 -6.87 -2.18 -2.32
CA LEU A 13 -5.92 -1.49 -1.46
C LEU A 13 -6.63 -0.70 -0.35
N GLY A 14 -7.77 -0.07 -0.67
CA GLY A 14 -8.57 0.65 0.31
C GLY A 14 -9.14 -0.25 1.40
N ASP A 15 -9.67 -1.42 1.03
CA ASP A 15 -10.19 -2.39 2.01
C ASP A 15 -9.08 -3.03 2.85
N GLU A 16 -7.90 -3.29 2.26
CA GLU A 16 -6.74 -3.78 3.01
C GLU A 16 -6.32 -2.79 4.12
N ILE A 17 -6.20 -1.50 3.79
CA ILE A 17 -5.85 -0.49 4.80
C ILE A 17 -6.94 -0.37 5.87
N ARG A 18 -8.23 -0.43 5.49
CA ARG A 18 -9.34 -0.42 6.46
C ARG A 18 -9.24 -1.60 7.42
N ARG A 19 -8.95 -2.80 6.91
CA ARG A 19 -8.73 -3.99 7.73
C ARG A 19 -7.57 -3.79 8.69
N GLU A 20 -6.44 -3.27 8.21
CA GLU A 20 -5.28 -2.98 9.05
C GLU A 20 -5.56 -1.93 10.13
N MET A 21 -6.50 -1.02 9.87
CA MET A 21 -7.02 -0.03 10.80
C MET A 21 -8.11 -0.57 11.75
N ASN A 22 -8.54 -1.83 11.62
CA ASN A 22 -9.71 -2.41 12.28
C ASN A 22 -10.99 -1.59 12.04
N LEU A 23 -11.27 -1.27 10.77
CA LEU A 23 -12.50 -0.61 10.31
C LEU A 23 -13.35 -1.61 9.51
N ASP A 24 -14.66 -1.39 9.48
CA ASP A 24 -15.57 -2.22 8.68
C ASP A 24 -15.23 -2.15 7.18
N THR A 25 -15.03 -3.32 6.57
CA THR A 25 -14.80 -3.47 5.13
C THR A 25 -16.10 -3.87 4.44
N LYS A 26 -16.47 -3.19 3.36
CA LYS A 26 -17.73 -3.47 2.64
C LYS A 26 -17.58 -4.48 1.51
N THR A 27 -16.37 -4.70 1.00
CA THR A 27 -16.18 -5.38 -0.29
C THR A 27 -15.66 -6.80 -0.15
N PHE A 28 -14.94 -7.11 0.93
CA PHE A 28 -14.34 -8.42 1.17
C PHE A 28 -14.82 -9.03 2.49
N VAL A 29 -16.06 -9.52 2.51
CA VAL A 29 -16.60 -10.36 3.59
C VAL A 29 -15.97 -11.78 3.59
N VAL A 30 -15.09 -12.09 2.62
CA VAL A 30 -14.64 -13.47 2.32
C VAL A 30 -13.10 -13.63 2.29
N LEU A 31 -12.31 -12.58 2.57
CA LEU A 31 -10.84 -12.69 2.59
C LEU A 31 -10.33 -12.70 4.03
N ASP A 32 -10.36 -13.87 4.66
CA ASP A 32 -9.93 -14.06 6.05
C ASP A 32 -8.42 -13.86 6.27
N ASP A 33 -7.60 -13.77 5.22
CA ASP A 33 -6.15 -13.62 5.33
C ASP A 33 -5.51 -12.77 4.22
N TRP A 34 -4.25 -12.38 4.47
CA TRP A 34 -3.40 -11.62 3.55
C TRP A 34 -3.22 -12.34 2.20
N ASP A 35 -3.18 -13.66 2.21
CA ASP A 35 -2.92 -14.46 1.02
C ASP A 35 -4.03 -14.35 -0.02
N SER A 36 -5.26 -14.21 0.46
CA SER A 36 -6.47 -14.06 -0.34
C SER A 36 -6.55 -12.67 -0.98
N VAL A 37 -6.20 -11.60 -0.25
CA VAL A 37 -6.08 -10.22 -0.78
C VAL A 37 -5.04 -10.16 -1.89
N MET A 38 -3.86 -10.74 -1.65
CA MET A 38 -2.80 -10.81 -2.64
C MET A 38 -3.21 -11.63 -3.88
N HIS A 39 -4.00 -12.70 -3.71
CA HIS A 39 -4.48 -13.51 -4.82
C HIS A 39 -5.49 -12.74 -5.70
N SER A 40 -6.42 -12.00 -5.10
CA SER A 40 -7.39 -11.18 -5.82
C SER A 40 -6.72 -10.14 -6.71
N VAL A 41 -5.63 -9.52 -6.23
CA VAL A 41 -4.87 -8.52 -7.00
C VAL A 41 -4.27 -9.08 -8.28
N TYR A 42 -3.86 -10.35 -8.29
CA TYR A 42 -3.37 -11.00 -9.50
C TYR A 42 -4.46 -11.29 -10.53
N GLN A 43 -5.72 -11.37 -10.10
CA GLN A 43 -6.86 -11.62 -10.98
C GLN A 43 -7.47 -10.31 -11.52
N LEU A 44 -7.10 -9.17 -10.96
CA LEU A 44 -7.60 -7.86 -11.39
C LEU A 44 -6.68 -7.27 -12.47
N PRO A 45 -7.24 -6.79 -13.60
CA PRO A 45 -6.45 -6.07 -14.59
C PRO A 45 -5.98 -4.74 -13.99
N ILE A 46 -4.68 -4.62 -13.76
CA ILE A 46 -4.05 -3.36 -13.35
C ILE A 46 -3.94 -2.49 -14.60
N GLY A 47 -4.72 -1.42 -14.66
CA GLY A 47 -4.56 -0.40 -15.69
C GLY A 47 -3.27 0.39 -15.45
N TYR A 48 -2.39 0.50 -16.44
CA TYR A 48 -1.14 1.27 -16.33
C TYR A 48 -1.27 2.72 -16.79
N GLY A 49 -2.44 3.10 -17.32
CA GLY A 49 -2.74 4.47 -17.71
C GLY A 49 -2.91 5.38 -16.49
N GLY A 50 -2.32 6.57 -16.54
CA GLY A 50 -2.45 7.59 -15.47
C GLY A 50 -1.36 7.56 -14.39
N TYR A 51 -0.36 6.68 -14.50
CA TYR A 51 0.81 6.64 -13.61
C TYR A 51 1.93 7.54 -14.17
N THR A 52 1.76 8.85 -14.03
CA THR A 52 2.68 9.86 -14.60
C THR A 52 3.61 10.49 -13.57
N ALA A 53 3.26 10.42 -12.28
CA ALA A 53 4.09 10.97 -11.21
C ALA A 53 5.29 10.08 -10.90
N LYS A 54 6.37 10.68 -10.38
CA LYS A 54 7.46 9.94 -9.75
C LYS A 54 7.09 9.59 -8.32
N VAL A 55 7.72 8.55 -7.78
CA VAL A 55 7.50 8.10 -6.40
C VAL A 55 7.84 9.22 -5.40
N SER A 56 8.85 10.05 -5.70
CA SER A 56 9.22 11.24 -4.92
C SER A 56 8.14 12.31 -4.80
N ASP A 57 7.18 12.31 -5.73
CA ASP A 57 6.16 13.35 -5.84
C ASP A 57 4.87 12.95 -5.10
N LEU A 58 4.79 11.71 -4.62
CA LEU A 58 3.66 11.20 -3.86
C LEU A 58 3.58 11.92 -2.51
N LYS A 59 2.51 12.71 -2.31
CA LYS A 59 2.27 13.41 -1.04
C LYS A 59 2.12 12.42 0.11
N THR A 60 1.49 11.28 -0.17
CA THR A 60 1.31 10.17 0.76
C THR A 60 2.64 9.66 1.32
N VAL A 61 3.69 9.57 0.50
CA VAL A 61 5.03 9.14 0.96
C VAL A 61 5.67 10.18 1.87
N ARG A 62 5.58 11.46 1.49
CA ARG A 62 6.08 12.57 2.31
C ARG A 62 5.39 12.63 3.67
N GLU A 63 4.06 12.55 3.68
CA GLU A 63 3.28 12.55 4.91
C GLU A 63 3.63 11.37 5.83
N MET A 64 3.90 10.17 5.28
CA MET A 64 4.35 9.03 6.08
C MET A 64 5.69 9.31 6.78
N VAL A 65 6.65 9.89 6.05
CA VAL A 65 7.98 10.26 6.59
C VAL A 65 7.84 11.33 7.68
N ASP A 66 7.09 12.40 7.40
CA ASP A 66 6.88 13.52 8.32
C ASP A 66 6.19 13.06 9.60
N THR A 67 5.13 12.24 9.47
CA THR A 67 4.38 11.71 10.62
C THR A 67 5.26 10.83 11.50
N LEU A 68 6.02 9.89 10.90
CA LEU A 68 6.95 9.05 11.66
C LEU A 68 8.04 9.87 12.36
N SER A 69 8.61 10.85 11.66
CA SER A 69 9.71 11.68 12.19
C SER A 69 9.25 12.58 13.34
N SER A 70 8.00 13.05 13.29
CA SER A 70 7.42 13.90 14.35
C SER A 70 7.16 13.14 15.66
N THR A 71 7.04 11.80 15.60
CA THR A 71 6.61 10.95 16.73
C THR A 71 5.26 11.37 17.36
N ASP A 72 4.47 12.18 16.67
CA ASP A 72 3.23 12.77 17.18
C ASP A 72 2.03 11.84 17.03
N PHE A 73 2.10 10.66 17.65
CA PHE A 73 1.06 9.65 17.68
C PHE A 73 1.17 8.81 18.96
N ASP A 74 0.05 8.21 19.39
CA ASP A 74 0.02 7.34 20.56
C ASP A 74 0.52 5.92 20.21
N ASN A 75 0.24 5.46 18.99
CA ASN A 75 0.67 4.16 18.50
C ASN A 75 0.89 4.17 16.98
N VAL A 76 1.81 3.34 16.53
CA VAL A 76 2.07 3.06 15.11
C VAL A 76 2.22 1.57 14.85
N LYS A 77 1.51 1.08 13.82
CA LYS A 77 1.64 -0.29 13.30
C LYS A 77 2.21 -0.24 11.89
N ARG A 78 3.18 -1.12 11.62
CA ARG A 78 3.75 -1.35 10.28
C ARG A 78 3.46 -2.78 9.84
N SER A 79 2.98 -2.98 8.62
CA SER A 79 2.92 -4.29 7.96
C SER A 79 3.54 -4.23 6.57
N GLU A 80 4.29 -5.27 6.21
CA GLU A 80 4.92 -5.42 4.89
C GLU A 80 4.69 -6.86 4.43
N SER A 81 4.22 -7.05 3.20
CA SER A 81 4.02 -8.36 2.60
C SER A 81 4.55 -8.39 1.17
N ARG A 82 5.03 -9.56 0.74
CA ARG A 82 5.56 -9.77 -0.61
C ARG A 82 5.02 -11.09 -1.14
N LYS A 83 4.47 -11.09 -2.36
CA LYS A 83 4.07 -12.33 -3.04
C LYS A 83 4.65 -12.33 -4.44
N LYS A 84 5.17 -13.48 -4.85
CA LYS A 84 5.52 -13.77 -6.24
C LYS A 84 4.36 -14.52 -6.88
N GLN A 85 4.10 -14.29 -8.16
CA GLN A 85 3.07 -15.04 -8.86
C GLN A 85 3.47 -16.53 -8.99
N LEU A 86 2.48 -17.42 -9.06
CA LEU A 86 2.69 -18.86 -9.29
C LEU A 86 3.49 -19.08 -10.59
N ARG A 87 4.27 -20.18 -10.68
CA ARG A 87 5.17 -20.46 -11.83
C ARG A 87 4.51 -20.33 -13.21
N GLN A 88 3.20 -20.55 -13.30
CA GLN A 88 2.40 -20.42 -14.53
C GLN A 88 2.11 -18.97 -14.97
N PHE A 89 2.48 -17.95 -14.17
CA PHE A 89 2.30 -16.51 -14.43
C PHE A 89 3.64 -15.73 -14.27
N THR A 90 4.74 -16.32 -14.75
CA THR A 90 6.11 -16.25 -14.18
C THR A 90 6.87 -14.91 -14.16
N GLN A 91 6.26 -13.74 -14.37
CA GLN A 91 7.01 -12.49 -14.56
C GLN A 91 6.54 -11.28 -13.75
N THR A 92 5.62 -11.45 -12.81
CA THR A 92 5.18 -10.33 -11.96
C THR A 92 5.43 -10.57 -10.47
N MET A 93 5.48 -9.47 -9.72
CA MET A 93 5.56 -9.47 -8.26
C MET A 93 4.69 -8.32 -7.73
N SER A 94 4.10 -8.52 -6.56
CA SER A 94 3.42 -7.45 -5.84
C SER A 94 3.94 -7.40 -4.40
N MET A 95 4.13 -6.19 -3.91
CA MET A 95 4.51 -5.92 -2.54
C MET A 95 3.53 -4.93 -1.93
N TYR A 96 3.21 -5.12 -0.66
CA TYR A 96 2.42 -4.19 0.12
C TYR A 96 3.22 -3.62 1.27
N TYR A 97 2.97 -2.36 1.55
CA TYR A 97 3.57 -1.65 2.67
C TYR A 97 2.52 -0.75 3.32
N ASN A 98 2.22 -1.00 4.59
CA ASN A 98 1.21 -0.27 5.34
C ASN A 98 1.79 0.34 6.61
N LEU A 99 1.32 1.54 6.94
CA LEU A 99 1.53 2.22 8.21
C LEU A 99 0.19 2.71 8.75
N VAL A 100 -0.13 2.37 9.99
CA VAL A 100 -1.35 2.85 10.67
C VAL A 100 -0.96 3.58 11.93
N PHE A 101 -1.28 4.87 11.98
CA PHE A 101 -1.09 5.74 13.13
C PHE A 101 -2.40 5.89 13.89
N THR A 102 -2.31 5.91 15.22
CA THR A 102 -3.45 6.20 16.11
C THR A 102 -3.08 7.34 17.03
N LYS A 103 -3.97 8.33 17.15
CA LYS A 103 -3.84 9.45 18.08
C LYS A 103 -5.21 9.87 18.60
N LYS A 104 -5.47 9.76 19.90
CA LYS A 104 -6.70 10.24 20.58
C LYS A 104 -8.00 9.94 19.83
N GLY A 105 -8.17 8.69 19.37
CA GLY A 105 -9.38 8.24 18.65
C GLY A 105 -9.36 8.47 17.13
N LYS A 106 -8.43 9.26 16.60
CA LYS A 106 -8.16 9.39 15.17
C LYS A 106 -7.22 8.29 14.70
N LYS A 107 -7.54 7.66 13.58
CA LYS A 107 -6.64 6.71 12.88
C LYS A 107 -6.30 7.25 11.50
N VAL A 108 -5.03 7.19 11.13
CA VAL A 108 -4.57 7.49 9.78
C VAL A 108 -3.84 6.28 9.24
N GLY A 109 -4.42 5.63 8.24
CA GLY A 109 -3.84 4.50 7.53
C GLY A 109 -3.22 4.94 6.22
N TYR A 110 -2.00 4.51 5.99
CA TYR A 110 -1.28 4.65 4.75
C TYR A 110 -1.00 3.25 4.22
N GLY A 111 -1.24 3.01 2.94
CA GLY A 111 -0.89 1.73 2.31
C GLY A 111 -0.41 1.95 0.88
N ALA A 112 0.53 1.11 0.46
CA ALA A 112 1.09 1.15 -0.87
C ALA A 112 1.11 -0.26 -1.46
N LEU A 113 0.51 -0.40 -2.65
CA LEU A 113 0.74 -1.53 -3.54
C LEU A 113 1.86 -1.16 -4.52
N ILE A 114 2.95 -1.92 -4.48
CA ILE A 114 4.07 -1.82 -5.42
C ILE A 114 3.96 -3.02 -6.34
N HIS A 115 3.64 -2.78 -7.60
CA HIS A 115 3.44 -3.82 -8.59
C HIS A 115 4.53 -3.80 -9.67
N PHE A 116 5.11 -4.96 -9.92
CA PHE A 116 6.13 -5.21 -10.91
C PHE A 116 5.49 -5.95 -12.09
N PRO A 117 5.15 -5.25 -13.19
CA PRO A 117 4.48 -5.87 -14.33
C PRO A 117 5.40 -6.81 -15.12
N ARG A 118 6.71 -6.60 -15.01
CA ARG A 118 7.73 -7.44 -15.62
C ARG A 118 9.00 -7.41 -14.80
N LEU A 119 9.39 -8.57 -14.28
CA LEU A 119 10.64 -8.74 -13.56
C LEU A 119 11.82 -8.86 -14.52
N LYS A 120 12.87 -8.07 -14.25
CA LYS A 120 14.21 -8.27 -14.79
C LYS A 120 14.89 -9.45 -14.06
N PRO A 121 15.99 -10.01 -14.61
CA PRO A 121 16.80 -11.03 -13.92
C PRO A 121 17.22 -10.61 -12.52
N GLU A 122 17.47 -9.31 -12.32
CA GLU A 122 17.62 -8.67 -11.01
C GLU A 122 16.29 -8.00 -10.63
N PRO A 123 15.46 -8.61 -9.75
CA PRO A 123 14.14 -8.08 -9.43
C PRO A 123 14.18 -6.65 -8.89
N GLU A 124 15.21 -6.32 -8.11
CA GLU A 124 15.38 -4.97 -7.53
C GLU A 124 15.66 -3.90 -8.57
N ARG A 125 16.10 -4.26 -9.77
CA ARG A 125 16.32 -3.32 -10.89
C ARG A 125 15.10 -3.21 -11.80
N SER A 126 14.01 -3.88 -11.47
CA SER A 126 12.78 -3.86 -12.26
C SER A 126 12.03 -2.55 -12.05
N GLY A 127 11.38 -2.08 -13.12
CA GLY A 127 10.42 -0.99 -13.04
C GLY A 127 9.03 -1.49 -12.70
N GLY A 128 8.12 -0.56 -12.47
CA GLY A 128 6.75 -0.87 -12.10
C GLY A 128 5.95 0.36 -11.71
N ILE A 129 4.92 0.11 -10.92
CA ILE A 129 4.00 1.15 -10.46
C ILE A 129 3.81 1.07 -8.94
N VAL A 130 3.55 2.23 -8.35
CA VAL A 130 3.10 2.38 -6.97
C VAL A 130 1.71 2.96 -6.99
N LEU A 131 0.76 2.26 -6.38
CA LEU A 131 -0.52 2.79 -5.98
C LEU A 131 -0.46 3.03 -4.47
N ALA A 132 -0.51 4.29 -4.06
CA ALA A 132 -0.54 4.69 -2.67
C ALA A 132 -1.95 5.11 -2.28
N ALA A 133 -2.36 4.79 -1.06
CA ALA A 133 -3.64 5.15 -0.51
C ALA A 133 -3.47 5.70 0.90
N ARG A 134 -4.30 6.67 1.22
CA ARG A 134 -4.42 7.27 2.54
C ARG A 134 -5.86 7.24 2.99
N ILE A 135 -6.08 6.77 4.21
CA ILE A 135 -7.39 6.71 4.87
C ILE A 135 -7.30 7.45 6.19
N ILE A 136 -8.15 8.44 6.39
CA ILE A 136 -8.35 9.07 7.71
C ILE A 136 -9.68 8.59 8.26
N ALA A 137 -9.67 8.09 9.49
CA ALA A 137 -10.86 7.73 10.25
C ALA A 137 -10.92 8.57 11.54
N GLU A 138 -12.00 9.32 11.68
CA GLU A 138 -12.24 10.25 12.79
C GLU A 138 -13.76 10.45 12.95
N ASP A 139 -14.28 10.37 14.18
CA ASP A 139 -15.69 10.58 14.52
C ASP A 139 -16.70 9.80 13.65
N GLY A 140 -16.39 8.52 13.37
CA GLY A 140 -17.22 7.65 12.55
C GLY A 140 -17.26 8.00 11.05
N LYS A 141 -16.47 8.98 10.61
CA LYS A 141 -16.29 9.35 9.20
C LYS A 141 -14.97 8.84 8.68
N HIS A 142 -14.94 8.50 7.38
CA HIS A 142 -13.74 8.08 6.69
C HIS A 142 -13.54 8.86 5.40
N SER A 143 -12.33 9.34 5.16
CA SER A 143 -11.92 9.89 3.87
C SER A 143 -10.82 9.03 3.28
N VAL A 144 -10.85 8.83 1.96
CA VAL A 144 -9.86 8.05 1.22
C VAL A 144 -9.30 8.88 0.09
N ARG A 145 -7.99 8.82 -0.08
CA ARG A 145 -7.28 9.41 -1.22
C ARG A 145 -6.33 8.39 -1.81
N PHE A 146 -6.26 8.35 -3.14
CA PHE A 146 -5.31 7.53 -3.88
C PHE A 146 -4.34 8.40 -4.66
N GLU A 147 -3.10 7.95 -4.78
CA GLU A 147 -2.07 8.52 -5.63
C GLU A 147 -1.36 7.40 -6.40
N ARG A 148 -0.90 7.71 -7.61
CA ARG A 148 -0.35 6.74 -8.56
C ARG A 148 0.98 7.28 -9.06
N ALA A 149 2.03 6.46 -9.00
CA ALA A 149 3.34 6.77 -9.54
C ALA A 149 3.92 5.61 -10.34
N LYS A 150 4.76 5.94 -11.32
CA LYS A 150 5.60 4.97 -12.03
C LYS A 150 7.03 5.08 -11.50
N PHE A 151 7.74 3.95 -11.53
CA PHE A 151 9.19 3.90 -11.34
C PHE A 151 9.81 3.00 -12.41
N ASP A 152 11.06 3.28 -12.78
CA ASP A 152 11.82 2.50 -13.75
C ASP A 152 12.87 1.60 -13.06
N ASP A 153 13.30 1.95 -11.85
CA ASP A 153 14.27 1.18 -11.05
C ASP A 153 13.88 1.15 -9.56
N PHE A 154 13.37 0.01 -9.08
CA PHE A 154 12.92 -0.15 -7.69
C PHE A 154 14.02 0.15 -6.66
N LEU A 155 15.26 -0.29 -6.92
CA LEU A 155 16.39 -0.09 -6.02
C LEU A 155 16.69 1.38 -5.79
N LEU A 156 16.51 2.21 -6.82
CA LEU A 156 16.84 3.64 -6.78
C LEU A 156 15.64 4.52 -6.38
N GLU A 157 14.43 4.14 -6.78
CA GLU A 157 13.26 5.03 -6.70
C GLU A 157 12.27 4.66 -5.60
N VAL A 158 12.24 3.40 -5.13
CA VAL A 158 11.24 2.92 -4.16
C VAL A 158 11.89 2.38 -2.89
N LYS A 159 12.89 1.50 -3.02
CA LYS A 159 13.59 0.86 -1.91
C LYS A 159 14.17 1.86 -0.89
N PRO A 160 14.71 3.04 -1.28
CA PRO A 160 15.18 4.03 -0.30
C PRO A 160 14.07 4.52 0.63
N TYR A 161 12.85 4.73 0.13
CA TYR A 161 11.71 5.14 0.95
C TYR A 161 11.24 4.02 1.89
N ILE A 162 11.20 2.77 1.43
CA ILE A 162 10.88 1.62 2.28
C ILE A 162 11.89 1.50 3.43
N ASN A 163 13.18 1.64 3.13
CA ASN A 163 14.24 1.58 4.12
C ASN A 163 14.11 2.72 5.14
N LEU A 164 13.97 3.96 4.66
CA LEU A 164 13.80 5.15 5.50
C LEU A 164 12.61 5.01 6.45
N LEU A 165 11.43 4.63 5.92
CA LEU A 165 10.23 4.43 6.73
C LEU A 165 10.43 3.30 7.76
N GLY A 166 11.13 2.23 7.37
CA GLY A 166 11.48 1.13 8.27
C GLY A 166 12.44 1.56 9.38
N ASP A 167 13.42 2.39 9.08
CA ASP A 167 14.36 2.95 10.06
C ASP A 167 13.66 3.87 11.05
N LEU A 168 12.87 4.82 10.57
CA LEU A 168 12.09 5.73 11.41
C LEU A 168 11.14 4.96 12.32
N TYR A 169 10.40 3.98 11.79
CA TYR A 169 9.54 3.12 12.60
C TYR A 169 10.30 2.32 13.68
N ARG A 170 11.53 1.88 13.41
CA ARG A 170 12.34 1.22 14.44
C ARG A 170 12.74 2.18 15.55
N GLN A 171 12.99 3.45 15.23
CA GLN A 171 13.35 4.46 16.23
C GLN A 171 12.18 4.76 17.17
N THR A 172 10.94 4.73 16.69
CA THR A 172 9.74 4.95 17.53
C THR A 172 9.48 3.79 18.50
N ARG A 173 10.21 2.68 18.37
CA ARG A 173 10.14 1.50 19.24
C ARG A 173 11.34 1.36 20.17
N LYS A 174 12.33 2.25 20.07
CA LYS A 174 13.44 2.27 21.03
C LYS A 174 12.92 2.90 22.33
N PRO A 175 13.19 2.28 23.49
CA PRO A 175 12.77 2.80 24.79
C PRO A 175 13.46 4.13 25.14
#